data_AF-A0A840WK17-F1
#
_entry.id   AF-A0A840WK17-F1
#
_cell.length_a   1.000
_cell.length_b   1.000
_cell.length_c   1.000
_cell.angle_alpha   90.00
_cell.angle_beta   90.00
_cell.angle_gamma   90.00
#
_symmetry.space_group_name_H-M   'P 1'
#
loop_
_entity.id
_entity.type
_entity.pdbx_description
1 polymer ?
#
loop_
_entity_poly.entity_id
_entity_poly.type
_entity_poly.pdbx_seq_one_letter_code
_entity_poly.pdbx_strand_id
1 'polypeptide(L)'
;MVQSSTSRLSLADITSELFLESPQHAVAQASALWDADLGRHLSEHSVRTPAEQLSTPLLRWLIAPPSVLEPNPDSPVNVTEDDVHAITRACDLFETLDHEFGGGHARTAAVQYLNSEIAPLLRGRFTPTVGRALFSASVRFAAKTGAMAYDAGLHDLGRRYFFQALNLAHLGADRLFGAKALALLSHQANFL
;
A
#
# COMPACT_ATOMS: atom_id res chain seq x y z
N MET A 1 37.28 -6.06 6.36
CA MET A 1 36.38 -6.89 5.53
C MET A 1 35.07 -7.00 6.29
N VAL A 2 34.15 -6.07 6.05
CA VAL A 2 32.85 -5.99 6.76
C VAL A 2 31.85 -6.81 5.96
N GLN A 3 31.41 -7.94 6.52
CA GLN A 3 30.31 -8.71 5.94
C GLN A 3 29.01 -7.97 6.24
N SER A 4 28.42 -7.36 5.21
CA SER A 4 27.05 -6.87 5.24
C SER A 4 26.09 -8.06 5.26
N SER A 5 25.54 -8.37 6.43
CA SER A 5 24.45 -9.33 6.59
C SER A 5 23.17 -8.73 5.97
N THR A 6 22.86 -9.14 4.74
CA THR A 6 21.54 -8.89 4.15
C THR A 6 20.57 -9.92 4.73
N SER A 7 19.93 -9.59 5.85
CA SER A 7 18.87 -10.41 6.43
C SER A 7 17.73 -10.53 5.43
N ARG A 8 17.53 -11.72 4.84
CA ARG A 8 16.33 -12.05 4.06
C ARG A 8 15.16 -12.14 5.05
N LEU A 9 14.23 -11.19 4.98
CA LEU A 9 12.96 -11.28 5.70
C LEU A 9 12.24 -12.57 5.27
N SER A 10 11.83 -13.39 6.23
CA SER A 10 11.06 -14.60 5.98
C SER A 10 9.67 -14.23 5.44
N LEU A 11 9.07 -15.06 4.59
CA LEU A 11 7.69 -14.87 4.11
C LEU A 11 6.68 -14.79 5.27
N ALA A 12 6.98 -15.41 6.42
CA ALA A 12 6.18 -15.31 7.63
C ALA A 12 6.28 -13.93 8.31
N ASP A 13 7.43 -13.25 8.20
CA ASP A 13 7.68 -11.92 8.78
C ASP A 13 6.95 -10.82 7.99
N ILE A 14 6.67 -11.05 6.71
CA ILE A 14 5.84 -10.17 5.87
C ILE A 14 4.36 -10.21 6.32
N THR A 15 3.95 -11.27 7.02
CA THR A 15 2.55 -11.53 7.39
C THR A 15 2.18 -11.29 8.86
N SER A 16 3.13 -11.07 9.77
CA SER A 16 2.82 -11.03 11.21
C SER A 16 2.51 -9.65 11.81
N GLU A 17 2.66 -8.55 11.07
CA GLU A 17 2.37 -7.21 11.60
C GLU A 17 1.23 -6.54 10.83
N LEU A 18 0.01 -7.02 11.08
CA LEU A 18 -1.19 -6.30 10.71
C LEU A 18 -1.34 -5.07 11.62
N PHE A 19 -1.48 -3.89 11.00
CA PHE A 19 -1.36 -2.54 11.57
C PHE A 19 0.03 -2.18 12.13
N LEU A 20 0.69 -1.22 11.46
CA LEU A 20 2.03 -0.74 11.80
C LEU A 20 1.98 0.73 12.22
N GLU A 21 2.35 0.98 13.48
CA GLU A 21 2.40 2.35 14.04
C GLU A 21 3.61 3.14 13.49
N SER A 22 4.65 2.46 13.01
CA SER A 22 5.85 3.08 12.46
C SER A 22 5.69 3.37 10.95
N PRO A 23 5.81 4.65 10.52
CA PRO A 23 5.71 5.02 9.10
C PRO A 23 6.71 4.28 8.20
N GLN A 24 7.95 4.13 8.67
CA GLN A 24 9.02 3.49 7.90
C GLN A 24 8.76 2.00 7.68
N HIS A 25 8.29 1.28 8.72
CA HIS A 25 7.95 -0.12 8.60
C HIS A 25 6.75 -0.33 7.67
N ALA A 26 5.73 0.52 7.76
CA ALA A 26 4.56 0.46 6.89
C ALA A 26 4.93 0.70 5.42
N VAL A 27 5.79 1.69 5.12
CA VAL A 27 6.31 1.94 3.76
C VAL A 27 7.22 0.79 3.28
N ALA A 28 7.98 0.15 4.18
CA ALA A 28 8.79 -1.01 3.84
C ALA A 28 7.94 -2.23 3.50
N GLN A 29 6.94 -2.57 4.33
CA GLN A 29 5.98 -3.66 4.07
C GLN A 29 5.19 -3.42 2.78
N ALA A 30 4.77 -2.18 2.56
CA ALA A 30 4.16 -1.73 1.32
C ALA A 30 5.01 -2.06 0.09
N SER A 31 6.28 -1.67 0.12
CA SER A 31 7.20 -1.92 -1.00
C SER A 31 7.50 -3.40 -1.18
N ALA A 32 7.64 -4.16 -0.07
CA ALA A 32 7.85 -5.60 -0.12
C ALA A 32 6.68 -6.34 -0.78
N LEU A 33 5.44 -5.89 -0.54
CA LEU A 33 4.26 -6.42 -1.25
C LEU A 33 4.35 -6.14 -2.75
N TRP A 34 4.71 -4.92 -3.15
CA TRP A 34 4.84 -4.53 -4.55
C TRP A 34 5.95 -5.31 -5.27
N ASP A 35 7.11 -5.48 -4.62
CA ASP A 35 8.21 -6.30 -5.12
C ASP A 35 7.79 -7.77 -5.31
N ALA A 36 7.12 -8.35 -4.30
CA ALA A 36 6.67 -9.73 -4.35
C ALA A 36 5.66 -9.97 -5.49
N ASP A 37 4.79 -8.98 -5.72
CA ASP A 37 3.78 -9.02 -6.76
C ASP A 37 4.38 -8.90 -8.18
N LEU A 38 5.35 -8.00 -8.38
CA LEU A 38 6.11 -7.90 -9.65
C LEU A 38 6.97 -9.13 -9.93
N GLY A 39 7.60 -9.70 -8.90
CA GLY A 39 8.54 -10.80 -9.02
C GLY A 39 7.93 -12.14 -9.42
N ARG A 40 6.60 -12.24 -9.60
CA ARG A 40 5.86 -13.53 -9.70
C ARG A 40 6.20 -14.50 -8.55
N HIS A 41 6.70 -13.97 -7.43
CA HIS A 41 7.06 -14.74 -6.23
C HIS A 41 5.87 -14.97 -5.30
N LEU A 42 4.65 -14.59 -5.74
CA LEU A 42 3.41 -15.04 -5.14
C LEU A 42 3.25 -16.53 -5.46
N SER A 43 4.04 -17.38 -4.80
CA SER A 43 3.76 -18.81 -4.71
C SER A 43 2.29 -18.95 -4.34
N GLU A 44 1.57 -19.87 -4.98
CA GLU A 44 0.16 -20.19 -4.67
C GLU A 44 -0.06 -20.55 -3.18
N HIS A 45 1.02 -20.69 -2.42
CA HIS A 45 1.09 -20.95 -0.98
C HIS A 45 1.36 -19.69 -0.14
N SER A 46 1.15 -18.49 -0.68
CA SER A 46 1.12 -17.26 0.12
C SER A 46 0.20 -17.49 1.31
N VAL A 47 0.75 -17.33 2.52
CA VAL A 47 0.04 -17.60 3.78
C VAL A 47 -1.25 -16.81 3.76
N ARG A 48 -2.37 -17.52 3.59
CA ARG A 48 -3.70 -16.93 3.60
C ARG A 48 -3.87 -16.24 4.93
N THR A 49 -4.11 -14.94 4.95
CA THR A 49 -4.47 -14.24 6.20
C THR A 49 -5.92 -14.61 6.52
N PRO A 50 -6.27 -15.48 7.48
CA PRO A 50 -7.66 -15.79 7.74
C PRO A 50 -8.42 -14.52 8.15
N ALA A 51 -9.68 -14.38 7.74
CA ALA A 51 -10.45 -13.16 8.02
C ALA A 51 -10.55 -12.87 9.53
N GLU A 52 -10.54 -13.90 10.37
CA GLU A 52 -10.53 -13.76 11.84
C GLU A 52 -9.30 -13.03 12.39
N GLN A 53 -8.15 -13.05 11.69
CA GLN A 53 -6.93 -12.36 12.12
C GLN A 53 -6.98 -10.84 11.88
N LEU A 54 -8.01 -10.36 11.18
CA LEU A 54 -8.14 -8.97 10.79
C LEU A 54 -8.85 -8.10 11.83
N SER A 55 -9.65 -8.70 12.71
CA SER A 55 -10.48 -7.96 13.66
C SER A 55 -9.66 -7.05 14.58
N THR A 56 -8.62 -7.59 15.21
CA THR A 56 -7.73 -6.83 16.12
C THR A 56 -7.00 -5.67 15.43
N PRO A 57 -6.29 -5.87 14.29
CA PRO A 57 -5.60 -4.77 13.63
C PRO A 57 -6.55 -3.71 13.06
N LEU A 58 -7.74 -4.08 12.59
CA LEU A 58 -8.75 -3.13 12.15
C LEU A 58 -9.29 -2.28 13.32
N LEU A 59 -9.54 -2.89 14.47
CA LEU A 59 -9.95 -2.17 15.69
C LEU A 59 -8.84 -1.25 16.18
N ARG A 60 -7.57 -1.69 16.16
CA ARG A 60 -6.42 -0.84 16.49
C ARG A 60 -6.34 0.36 15.56
N TRP A 61 -6.48 0.16 14.25
CA TRP A 61 -6.51 1.25 13.29
C TRP A 61 -7.62 2.27 13.60
N LEU A 62 -8.81 1.79 13.96
CA LEU A 62 -9.97 2.64 14.22
C LEU A 62 -9.71 3.61 15.39
N ILE A 63 -9.09 3.12 16.46
CA ILE A 63 -8.87 3.88 17.71
C ILE A 63 -7.50 4.58 17.77
N ALA A 64 -6.54 4.21 16.93
CA ALA A 64 -5.21 4.81 16.94
C ALA A 64 -5.30 6.31 16.65
N PRO A 65 -4.51 7.18 17.32
CA PRO A 65 -4.48 8.61 17.00
C PRO A 65 -3.93 8.85 15.58
N PRO A 66 -4.23 9.97 14.91
CA PRO A 66 -3.60 10.30 13.64
C PRO A 66 -2.07 10.23 13.76
N SER A 67 -1.42 9.54 12.81
CA SER A 67 0.03 9.45 12.80
C SER A 67 0.65 10.82 12.48
N VAL A 68 1.86 11.04 12.99
CA VAL A 68 2.71 12.16 12.59
C VAL A 68 3.68 11.64 11.55
N LEU A 69 3.64 12.21 10.35
CA LEU A 69 4.59 11.87 9.30
C LEU A 69 5.97 12.42 9.65
N GLU A 70 6.93 11.52 9.78
CA GLU A 70 8.34 11.84 10.00
C GLU A 70 9.08 11.74 8.65
N PRO A 71 9.34 12.86 7.95
CA PRO A 71 10.11 12.84 6.71
C PRO A 71 11.55 12.39 6.99
N ASN A 72 12.21 11.77 5.99
CA ASN A 72 13.62 11.44 6.11
C ASN A 72 14.48 12.68 5.74
N PRO A 73 15.10 13.38 6.71
CA PRO A 73 15.83 14.63 6.43
C PRO A 73 17.07 14.39 5.54
N ASP A 74 17.64 13.19 5.59
CA ASP A 74 18.85 12.82 4.83
C ASP A 74 18.51 12.29 3.43
N SER A 75 17.22 12.21 3.07
CA SER A 75 16.82 11.70 1.76
C SER A 75 17.20 12.67 0.64
N PRO A 76 17.92 12.23 -0.40
CA PRO A 76 18.25 13.08 -1.54
C PRO A 76 17.02 13.43 -2.38
N VAL A 77 15.92 12.67 -2.24
CA VAL A 77 14.66 12.87 -2.95
C VAL A 77 13.83 13.96 -2.27
N ASN A 78 13.65 15.09 -2.95
CA ASN A 78 12.75 16.16 -2.53
C ASN A 78 11.37 15.95 -3.15
N VAL A 79 10.35 15.71 -2.34
CA VAL A 79 8.98 15.57 -2.87
C VAL A 79 8.30 16.93 -2.91
N THR A 80 7.65 17.19 -4.02
CA THR A 80 6.95 18.43 -4.34
C THR A 80 5.48 18.17 -4.63
N GLU A 81 4.70 19.24 -4.79
CA GLU A 81 3.29 19.13 -5.20
C GLU A 81 3.14 18.54 -6.61
N ASP A 82 4.12 18.76 -7.50
CA ASP A 82 4.12 18.21 -8.85
C ASP A 82 4.21 16.69 -8.85
N ASP A 83 4.99 16.11 -7.94
CA ASP A 83 5.09 14.65 -7.77
C ASP A 83 3.73 14.07 -7.33
N VAL A 84 3.05 14.73 -6.39
CA VAL A 84 1.71 14.33 -5.93
C VAL A 84 0.69 14.44 -7.06
N HIS A 85 0.77 15.51 -7.86
CA HIS A 85 -0.08 15.69 -9.04
C HIS A 85 0.16 14.57 -10.06
N ALA A 86 1.42 14.21 -10.33
CA ALA A 86 1.77 13.10 -11.22
C ALA A 86 1.17 11.77 -10.76
N ILE A 87 1.30 11.42 -9.47
CA ILE A 87 0.68 10.21 -8.88
C ILE A 87 -0.83 10.23 -9.05
N THR A 88 -1.46 11.37 -8.75
CA THR A 88 -2.91 11.53 -8.87
C THR A 88 -3.36 11.31 -10.32
N ARG A 89 -2.70 11.93 -11.29
CA ARG A 89 -3.02 11.75 -12.71
C ARG A 89 -2.78 10.32 -13.19
N ALA A 90 -1.69 9.69 -12.76
CA ALA A 90 -1.41 8.30 -13.09
C ALA A 90 -2.51 7.36 -12.55
N CYS A 91 -2.97 7.58 -11.32
CA CYS A 91 -4.07 6.80 -10.74
C CYS A 91 -5.37 6.92 -11.57
N ASP A 92 -5.72 8.12 -12.04
CA ASP A 92 -6.90 8.34 -12.90
C ASP A 92 -6.78 7.59 -14.24
N LEU A 93 -5.58 7.56 -14.82
CA LEU A 93 -5.30 6.82 -16.06
C LEU A 93 -5.45 5.31 -15.85
N PHE A 94 -4.91 4.78 -14.76
CA PHE A 94 -5.07 3.36 -14.42
C PHE A 94 -6.51 2.99 -14.12
N GLU A 95 -7.28 3.87 -13.49
CA GLU A 95 -8.72 3.68 -13.29
C GLU A 95 -9.49 3.63 -14.63
N THR A 96 -9.09 4.46 -15.60
CA THR A 96 -9.67 4.40 -16.95
C THR A 96 -9.35 3.08 -17.64
N LEU A 97 -8.09 2.62 -17.60
CA LEU A 97 -7.67 1.36 -18.18
C LEU A 97 -8.36 0.15 -17.54
N ASP A 98 -8.51 0.17 -16.21
CA ASP A 98 -9.23 -0.84 -15.43
C ASP A 98 -10.70 -0.94 -15.85
N HIS A 99 -11.38 0.19 -16.03
CA HIS A 99 -12.77 0.19 -16.51
C HIS A 99 -12.92 -0.29 -17.97
N GLU A 100 -11.93 -0.02 -18.83
CA GLU A 100 -12.00 -0.35 -20.26
C GLU A 100 -11.64 -1.82 -20.54
N PHE A 101 -10.61 -2.35 -19.88
CA PHE A 101 -10.04 -3.67 -20.16
C PHE A 101 -10.15 -4.66 -18.99
N GLY A 102 -10.53 -4.20 -17.81
CA GLY A 102 -10.54 -4.99 -16.57
C GLY A 102 -9.19 -5.01 -15.84
N GLY A 103 -9.24 -5.30 -14.54
CA GLY A 103 -8.07 -5.21 -13.64
C GLY A 103 -6.88 -6.08 -14.02
N GLY A 104 -7.10 -7.23 -14.66
CA GLY A 104 -6.02 -8.13 -15.09
C GLY A 104 -5.01 -7.52 -16.06
N HIS A 105 -5.43 -6.54 -16.88
CA HIS A 105 -4.58 -5.90 -17.88
C HIS A 105 -3.79 -4.70 -17.34
N ALA A 106 -4.37 -3.97 -16.39
CA ALA A 106 -3.77 -2.75 -15.84
C ALA A 106 -2.87 -3.01 -14.62
N ARG A 107 -3.14 -4.08 -13.86
CA ARG A 107 -2.54 -4.33 -12.55
C ARG A 107 -1.02 -4.34 -12.57
N THR A 108 -0.37 -5.13 -13.44
CA THR A 108 1.10 -5.25 -13.43
C THR A 108 1.79 -3.91 -13.67
N ALA A 109 1.25 -3.08 -14.57
CA ALA A 109 1.75 -1.74 -14.80
C ALA A 109 1.48 -0.80 -13.62
N ALA A 110 0.33 -0.93 -12.96
CA ALA A 110 0.01 -0.17 -11.74
C ALA A 110 0.97 -0.50 -10.58
N VAL A 111 1.27 -1.78 -10.37
CA VAL A 111 2.25 -2.21 -9.35
C VAL A 111 3.66 -1.73 -9.69
N GLN A 112 4.04 -1.74 -10.97
CA GLN A 112 5.32 -1.20 -11.41
C GLN A 112 5.43 0.29 -11.06
N TYR A 113 4.37 1.07 -11.27
CA TYR A 113 4.33 2.49 -10.92
C TYR A 113 4.41 2.72 -9.40
N LEU A 114 3.70 1.90 -8.62
CA LEU A 114 3.82 1.91 -7.15
C LEU A 114 5.27 1.69 -6.71
N ASN A 115 5.95 0.73 -7.33
CA ASN A 115 7.30 0.35 -6.97
C ASN A 115 8.36 1.37 -7.42
N SER A 116 8.36 1.77 -8.69
CA SER A 116 9.41 2.63 -9.25
C SER A 116 9.20 4.12 -8.96
N GLU A 117 7.95 4.59 -8.95
CA GLU A 117 7.66 6.02 -8.81
C GLU A 117 7.24 6.38 -7.39
N ILE A 118 6.30 5.64 -6.80
CA ILE A 118 5.70 6.03 -5.50
C ILE A 118 6.61 5.63 -4.33
N ALA A 119 7.21 4.44 -4.37
CA ALA A 119 8.03 3.93 -3.26
C ALA A 119 9.22 4.82 -2.88
N PRO A 120 9.98 5.40 -3.83
CA PRO A 120 11.05 6.36 -3.51
C PRO A 120 10.51 7.65 -2.89
N LEU A 121 9.38 8.16 -3.36
CA LEU A 121 8.77 9.39 -2.86
C LEU A 121 8.27 9.25 -1.42
N LEU A 122 7.68 8.10 -1.07
CA LEU A 122 7.27 7.80 0.31
C LEU A 122 8.44 7.75 1.30
N ARG A 123 9.68 7.57 0.82
CA ARG A 123 10.94 7.62 1.59
C ARG A 123 11.68 8.95 1.44
N GLY A 124 11.08 9.91 0.73
CA GLY A 124 11.63 11.23 0.46
C GLY A 124 11.59 12.16 1.67
N ARG A 125 12.09 13.38 1.45
CA ARG A 125 11.82 14.52 2.33
C ARG A 125 10.66 15.34 1.76
N PHE A 126 9.79 15.83 2.62
CA PHE A 126 8.63 16.62 2.24
C PHE A 126 8.20 17.56 3.38
N THR A 127 7.45 18.59 3.03
CA THR A 127 6.72 19.39 4.03
C THR A 127 5.52 18.60 4.56
N PRO A 128 4.99 18.92 5.76
CA PRO A 128 3.82 18.23 6.30
C PRO A 128 2.60 18.25 5.37
N THR A 129 2.40 19.33 4.61
CA THR A 129 1.29 19.44 3.65
C THR A 129 1.49 18.52 2.45
N VAL A 130 2.68 18.52 1.85
CA VAL A 130 3.01 17.65 0.72
C VAL A 130 2.98 16.18 1.14
N GLY A 131 3.51 15.86 2.33
CA GLY A 131 3.49 14.50 2.87
C GLY A 131 2.07 13.94 3.00
N ARG A 132 1.13 14.70 3.59
CA ARG A 132 -0.28 14.25 3.67
C ARG A 132 -0.89 13.99 2.29
N ALA A 133 -0.65 14.88 1.34
CA ALA A 133 -1.18 14.75 -0.01
C ALA A 133 -0.55 13.55 -0.76
N LEU A 134 0.76 13.34 -0.62
CA LEU A 134 1.49 12.19 -1.15
C LEU A 134 0.93 10.87 -0.62
N PHE A 135 0.76 10.76 0.69
CA PHE A 135 0.23 9.54 1.31
C PHE A 135 -1.22 9.30 0.88
N SER A 136 -2.08 10.32 0.84
CA SER A 136 -3.45 10.19 0.33
C SER A 136 -3.50 9.71 -1.13
N ALA A 137 -2.67 10.29 -2.01
CA ALA A 137 -2.58 9.86 -3.40
C ALA A 137 -2.07 8.40 -3.53
N SER A 138 -1.07 8.03 -2.71
CA SER A 138 -0.50 6.67 -2.67
C SER A 138 -1.51 5.65 -2.16
N VAL A 139 -2.29 6.00 -1.16
CA VAL A 139 -3.39 5.18 -0.62
C VAL A 139 -4.42 4.90 -1.71
N ARG A 140 -4.84 5.94 -2.45
CA ARG A 140 -5.78 5.78 -3.55
C ARG A 140 -5.25 4.83 -4.61
N PHE A 141 -3.99 4.98 -4.98
CA PHE A 141 -3.33 4.15 -5.97
C PHE A 141 -3.22 2.69 -5.50
N ALA A 142 -2.78 2.45 -4.27
CA ALA A 142 -2.67 1.11 -3.68
C ALA A 142 -4.04 0.41 -3.59
N ALA A 143 -5.09 1.14 -3.20
CA ALA A 143 -6.44 0.59 -3.15
C ALA A 143 -6.99 0.26 -4.54
N LYS A 144 -6.74 1.10 -5.56
CA LYS A 144 -7.10 0.78 -6.95
C LYS A 144 -6.37 -0.46 -7.46
N THR A 145 -5.10 -0.60 -7.12
CA THR A 145 -4.32 -1.81 -7.45
C THR A 145 -4.88 -3.06 -6.75
N GLY A 146 -5.34 -2.92 -5.50
CA GLY A 146 -6.05 -3.98 -4.77
C GLY A 146 -7.38 -4.38 -5.41
N ALA A 147 -8.16 -3.41 -5.90
CA ALA A 147 -9.38 -3.69 -6.65
C ALA A 147 -9.09 -4.45 -7.94
N MET A 148 -8.09 -4.02 -8.71
CA MET A 148 -7.65 -4.73 -9.92
C MET A 148 -7.22 -6.18 -9.64
N ALA A 149 -6.55 -6.41 -8.50
CA ALA A 149 -6.19 -7.76 -8.06
C ALA A 149 -7.42 -8.60 -7.69
N TYR A 150 -8.40 -8.00 -7.00
CA TYR A 150 -9.67 -8.65 -6.68
C TYR A 150 -10.43 -9.04 -7.95
N ASP A 151 -10.57 -8.13 -8.91
CA ASP A 151 -11.26 -8.38 -10.19
C ASP A 151 -10.57 -9.45 -11.03
N ALA A 152 -9.25 -9.62 -10.89
CA ALA A 152 -8.47 -10.68 -11.51
C ALA A 152 -8.56 -12.04 -10.76
N GLY A 153 -9.38 -12.16 -9.71
CA GLY A 153 -9.53 -13.38 -8.91
C GLY A 153 -8.43 -13.59 -7.86
N LEU A 154 -7.48 -12.66 -7.71
CA LEU A 154 -6.38 -12.72 -6.75
C LEU A 154 -6.81 -12.18 -5.39
N HIS A 155 -7.85 -12.78 -4.79
CA HIS A 155 -8.55 -12.21 -3.64
C HIS A 155 -7.65 -11.98 -2.41
N ASP A 156 -6.75 -12.92 -2.08
CA ASP A 156 -5.82 -12.74 -0.96
C ASP A 156 -4.89 -11.53 -1.18
N LEU A 157 -4.39 -11.38 -2.41
CA LEU A 157 -3.56 -10.24 -2.81
C LEU A 157 -4.34 -8.93 -2.71
N GLY A 158 -5.56 -8.87 -3.26
CA GLY A 158 -6.42 -7.69 -3.17
C GLY A 158 -6.65 -7.24 -1.72
N ARG A 159 -6.90 -8.20 -0.84
CA ARG A 159 -7.05 -7.94 0.60
C ARG A 159 -5.77 -7.38 1.21
N ARG A 160 -4.59 -7.93 0.90
CA ARG A 160 -3.30 -7.41 1.39
C ARG A 160 -3.07 -5.97 0.92
N TYR A 161 -3.43 -5.63 -0.32
CA TYR A 161 -3.41 -4.25 -0.80
C TYR A 161 -4.37 -3.34 -0.02
N PHE A 162 -5.58 -3.79 0.29
CA PHE A 162 -6.51 -2.98 1.09
C PHE A 162 -6.01 -2.75 2.52
N PHE A 163 -5.37 -3.75 3.16
CA PHE A 163 -4.70 -3.57 4.46
C PHE A 163 -3.54 -2.59 4.39
N GLN A 164 -2.73 -2.68 3.35
CA GLN A 164 -1.64 -1.76 3.12
C GLN A 164 -2.17 -0.32 2.90
N ALA A 165 -3.22 -0.16 2.11
CA ALA A 165 -3.87 1.13 1.90
C ALA A 165 -4.41 1.70 3.22
N LEU A 166 -4.96 0.86 4.10
CA LEU A 166 -5.41 1.25 5.44
C LEU A 166 -4.25 1.77 6.31
N ASN A 167 -3.09 1.09 6.29
CA ASN A 167 -1.88 1.54 6.97
C ASN A 167 -1.38 2.87 6.41
N LEU A 168 -1.28 3.01 5.08
CA LEU A 168 -0.86 4.26 4.47
C LEU A 168 -1.84 5.41 4.76
N ALA A 169 -3.15 5.13 4.86
CA ALA A 169 -4.18 6.11 5.20
C ALA A 169 -4.03 6.60 6.64
N HIS A 170 -3.66 5.70 7.56
CA HIS A 170 -3.32 6.06 8.92
C HIS A 170 -2.14 7.04 8.96
N LEU A 171 -1.09 6.77 8.19
CA LEU A 171 0.10 7.61 8.10
C LEU A 171 -0.20 8.99 7.50
N GLY A 172 -0.98 9.04 6.43
CA GLY A 172 -1.40 10.30 5.79
C GLY A 172 -2.45 11.10 6.59
N ALA A 173 -2.91 10.59 7.73
CA ALA A 173 -4.06 11.10 8.48
C ALA A 173 -5.35 11.22 7.64
N ASP A 174 -5.50 10.38 6.61
CA ASP A 174 -6.66 10.37 5.71
C ASP A 174 -7.72 9.38 6.22
N ARG A 175 -8.52 9.84 7.19
CA ARG A 175 -9.59 9.03 7.79
C ARG A 175 -10.70 8.67 6.82
N LEU A 176 -11.00 9.55 5.86
CA LEU A 176 -12.04 9.31 4.87
C LEU A 176 -11.66 8.14 3.96
N PHE A 177 -10.41 8.14 3.48
CA PHE A 177 -9.94 7.00 2.70
C PHE A 177 -9.83 5.74 3.54
N GLY A 178 -9.36 5.85 4.78
CA GLY A 178 -9.36 4.74 5.71
C GLY A 178 -10.73 4.05 5.83
N ALA A 179 -11.80 4.84 5.99
CA ALA A 179 -13.17 4.33 5.98
C ALA A 179 -13.56 3.66 4.65
N LYS A 180 -13.12 4.20 3.51
CA LYS A 180 -13.31 3.58 2.19
C LYS A 180 -12.60 2.21 2.09
N ALA A 181 -11.36 2.11 2.58
CA ALA A 181 -10.62 0.86 2.60
C ALA A 181 -11.32 -0.20 3.48
N LEU A 182 -11.85 0.20 4.63
CA LEU A 182 -12.68 -0.68 5.47
C LEU A 182 -13.95 -1.15 4.74
N ALA A 183 -14.61 -0.27 4.00
CA ALA A 183 -15.78 -0.63 3.21
C ALA A 183 -15.43 -1.66 2.11
N LEU A 184 -14.28 -1.50 1.45
CA LEU A 184 -13.78 -2.47 0.46
C LEU A 184 -13.46 -3.84 1.08
N LEU A 185 -12.81 -3.85 2.25
CA LEU A 185 -12.55 -5.07 3.01
C LEU A 185 -13.85 -5.77 3.44
N SER A 186 -14.84 -5.02 3.92
CA SER A 186 -16.15 -5.56 4.29
C SER A 186 -16.91 -6.09 3.09
N HIS A 187 -16.84 -5.39 1.94
CA HIS A 187 -17.43 -5.86 0.69
C HIS A 187 -16.81 -7.21 0.31
N GLN A 188 -15.47 -7.27 0.24
CA GLN A 188 -14.77 -8.52 -0.08
C GLN A 188 -15.13 -9.67 0.87
N ALA A 189 -15.29 -9.41 2.17
CA ALA A 189 -15.67 -10.43 3.14
C ALA A 189 -17.11 -10.96 2.97
N ASN A 190 -18.01 -10.18 2.35
CA ASN A 190 -19.39 -10.60 2.10
C ASN A 190 -19.55 -11.43 0.82
N PHE A 191 -18.62 -11.31 -0.14
CA PHE A 191 -18.70 -11.94 -1.46
C PHE A 191 -17.73 -13.14 -1.64
N LEU A 192 -17.10 -13.61 -0.55
CA LEU A 192 -16.20 -14.77 -0.50
C LEU A 192 -16.63 -15.75 0.59
#